data_AF-A0A7S1S965-F1
#
_entry.id   AF-A0A7S1S965-F1
#
_cell.length_a   1.000
_cell.length_b   1.000
_cell.length_c   1.000
_cell.angle_alpha   90.00
_cell.angle_beta   90.00
_cell.angle_gamma   90.00
#
_symmetry.space_group_name_H-M   'P 1'
#
loop_
_entity.id
_entity.type
_entity.pdbx_description
1 polymer ?
#
loop_
_entity_poly.entity_id
_entity_poly.type
_entity_poly.pdbx_seq_one_letter_code
_entity_poly.pdbx_strand_id
1 'polypeptide(L)'
;PYRQVIRDTWMRQAHVCGAEDIGRLTTSCSVFVTFVVGRQKDQAATRANATRRGKRCPELEIGAVEADLTVLNIEENMNCGKSQGWFEHAVETYPSATHIAKMDMDAFVDVSRLMSVVQKHSSECAYAYGGRVWHCAQPICPPMSCGQPLTTDYRGEYQGKSPWPKKIPCWAYMQGSFYFMSRTLAIEVARPNEWWDEHGSDCEAEDAAAGAAVMHWTRSNTDCIDVVNLLGEQVVWHADTSRRWGELSSGGERERERCA
;
A
#
# COMPACT_ATOMS: atom_id res chain seq x y z
N PRO A 1 -11.20 7.18 -20.12
CA PRO A 1 -10.79 6.02 -20.95
C PRO A 1 -10.12 4.90 -20.14
N TYR A 2 -9.06 5.18 -19.37
CA TYR A 2 -8.37 4.15 -18.57
C TYR A 2 -9.26 3.47 -17.53
N ARG A 3 -10.04 4.24 -16.75
CA ARG A 3 -11.02 3.67 -15.81
C ARG A 3 -12.00 2.71 -16.48
N GLN A 4 -12.45 3.01 -17.70
CA GLN A 4 -13.36 2.13 -18.44
C GLN A 4 -12.68 0.81 -18.82
N VAL A 5 -11.41 0.82 -19.22
CA VAL A 5 -10.65 -0.41 -19.48
C VAL A 5 -10.56 -1.26 -18.21
N ILE A 6 -10.29 -0.65 -17.06
CA ILE A 6 -10.26 -1.34 -15.76
C ILE A 6 -11.63 -1.96 -15.42
N ARG A 7 -12.72 -1.19 -15.56
CA ARG A 7 -14.11 -1.65 -15.38
C ARG A 7 -14.46 -2.82 -16.29
N ASP A 8 -13.94 -2.82 -17.51
CA ASP A 8 -14.25 -3.83 -18.53
C ASP A 8 -13.33 -5.05 -18.48
N THR A 9 -12.29 -5.02 -17.64
CA THR A 9 -11.29 -6.09 -17.54
C THR A 9 -11.25 -6.69 -16.14
N TRP A 10 -10.25 -6.37 -15.32
CA TRP A 10 -10.02 -7.09 -14.07
C TRP A 10 -11.11 -6.85 -13.04
N MET A 11 -11.83 -5.71 -13.08
CA MET A 11 -12.99 -5.49 -12.21
C MET A 11 -14.18 -6.39 -12.54
N ARG A 12 -14.21 -7.06 -13.71
CA ARG A 12 -15.23 -8.07 -14.05
C ARG A 12 -14.88 -9.48 -13.60
N GLN A 13 -13.73 -9.67 -12.94
CA GLN A 13 -13.38 -10.98 -12.40
C GLN A 13 -14.38 -11.40 -11.31
N ALA A 14 -14.51 -12.71 -11.09
CA ALA A 14 -15.34 -13.24 -10.03
C ALA A 14 -14.92 -12.68 -8.66
N HIS A 15 -15.90 -12.45 -7.78
CA HIS A 15 -15.70 -11.93 -6.43
C HIS A 15 -15.20 -10.48 -6.32
N VAL A 16 -15.18 -9.72 -7.42
CA VAL A 16 -14.90 -8.28 -7.43
C VAL A 16 -16.21 -7.49 -7.46
N CYS A 17 -16.35 -6.53 -6.55
CA CYS A 17 -17.53 -5.67 -6.44
C CYS A 17 -17.11 -4.20 -6.22
N GLY A 18 -18.05 -3.28 -6.39
CA GLY A 18 -17.82 -1.86 -6.10
C GLY A 18 -17.71 -1.62 -4.59
N ALA A 19 -16.90 -0.65 -4.16
CA ALA A 19 -16.74 -0.32 -2.75
C ALA A 19 -18.05 0.13 -2.07
N GLU A 20 -19.02 0.63 -2.82
CA GLU A 20 -20.36 0.96 -2.36
C GLU A 20 -21.19 -0.25 -1.88
N ASP A 21 -20.76 -1.46 -2.23
CA ASP A 21 -21.38 -2.72 -1.80
C ASP A 21 -20.79 -3.28 -0.51
N ILE A 22 -19.71 -2.69 0.02
CA ILE A 22 -19.11 -3.17 1.25
C ILE A 22 -20.08 -3.04 2.43
N GLY A 23 -20.19 -4.08 3.24
CA GLY A 23 -21.15 -4.13 4.35
C GLY A 23 -22.59 -4.45 3.94
N ARG A 24 -22.91 -4.50 2.64
CA ARG A 24 -24.13 -5.18 2.17
C ARG A 24 -23.95 -6.68 2.41
N LEU A 25 -25.04 -7.39 2.69
CA LEU A 25 -25.05 -8.85 2.91
C LEU A 25 -24.87 -9.62 1.58
N THR A 26 -23.93 -9.18 0.74
CA THR A 26 -23.57 -9.86 -0.50
C THR A 26 -22.50 -10.90 -0.18
N THR A 27 -22.91 -12.16 -0.10
CA THR A 27 -22.01 -13.29 0.23
C THR A 27 -21.02 -13.64 -0.89
N SER A 28 -21.08 -12.96 -2.03
CA SER A 28 -20.32 -13.33 -3.24
C SER A 28 -19.03 -12.53 -3.47
N CYS A 29 -18.77 -11.44 -2.75
CA CYS A 29 -17.64 -10.55 -3.00
C CYS A 29 -16.50 -10.78 -1.99
N SER A 30 -15.25 -10.71 -2.46
CA SER A 30 -14.05 -10.77 -1.61
C SER A 30 -13.11 -9.58 -1.84
N VAL A 31 -13.24 -8.90 -2.98
CA VAL A 31 -12.48 -7.70 -3.33
C VAL A 31 -13.47 -6.58 -3.64
N PHE A 32 -13.27 -5.43 -3.03
CA PHE A 32 -14.07 -4.23 -3.21
C PHE A 32 -13.20 -3.11 -3.78
N VAL A 33 -13.68 -2.41 -4.80
CA VAL A 33 -12.87 -1.49 -5.60
C VAL A 33 -13.51 -0.12 -5.70
N THR A 34 -12.68 0.92 -5.61
CA THR A 34 -13.03 2.31 -5.91
C THR A 34 -11.85 3.00 -6.59
N PHE A 35 -12.13 3.97 -7.46
CA PHE A 35 -11.13 4.85 -8.04
C PHE A 35 -10.88 6.03 -7.11
N VAL A 36 -9.62 6.23 -6.75
CA VAL A 36 -9.23 7.29 -5.81
C VAL A 36 -8.71 8.51 -6.56
N VAL A 37 -9.30 9.68 -6.29
CA VAL A 37 -8.87 10.97 -6.82
C VAL A 37 -8.84 12.01 -5.70
N GLY A 38 -7.92 12.96 -5.76
CA GLY A 38 -7.95 14.20 -4.99
C GLY A 38 -8.81 15.26 -5.68
N ARG A 39 -8.95 16.40 -5.02
CA ARG A 39 -9.65 17.58 -5.52
C ARG A 39 -8.77 18.35 -6.51
N GLN A 40 -9.39 18.95 -7.53
CA GLN A 40 -8.68 19.87 -8.43
C GLN A 40 -8.46 21.23 -7.74
N LYS A 41 -7.28 21.85 -7.92
CA LYS A 41 -6.89 23.17 -7.38
C LYS A 41 -7.95 24.26 -7.60
N ASP A 42 -8.64 24.23 -8.74
CA ASP A 42 -9.61 25.25 -9.13
C ASP A 42 -11.00 25.07 -8.50
N GLN A 43 -11.23 24.03 -7.69
CA GLN A 43 -12.45 23.92 -6.88
C GLN A 43 -12.29 24.53 -5.48
N ALA A 44 -11.06 24.71 -4.98
CA ALA A 44 -10.79 25.28 -3.68
C ALA A 44 -10.72 26.83 -3.68
N ALA A 45 -10.29 27.44 -4.80
CA ALA A 45 -10.04 28.89 -4.88
C ALA A 45 -11.21 29.73 -5.45
N THR A 46 -12.22 29.09 -6.05
CA THR A 46 -13.15 29.79 -6.98
C THR A 46 -14.42 30.33 -6.33
N ARG A 47 -14.54 30.31 -4.99
CA ARG A 47 -15.58 31.10 -4.31
C ARG A 47 -15.24 32.58 -4.12
N ALA A 48 -14.01 33.02 -4.42
CA ALA A 48 -13.60 34.40 -4.13
C ALA A 48 -13.25 35.29 -5.34
N ASN A 49 -12.83 34.79 -6.51
CA ASN A 49 -12.24 35.69 -7.54
C ASN A 49 -12.28 35.20 -9.01
N ALA A 50 -13.43 34.73 -9.53
CA ALA A 50 -13.52 34.28 -10.93
C ALA A 50 -13.95 35.39 -11.92
N THR A 51 -13.06 36.35 -12.19
CA THR A 51 -13.13 37.22 -13.39
C THR A 51 -11.76 37.35 -14.05
N ARG A 52 -11.19 36.27 -14.60
CA ARG A 52 -10.14 36.40 -15.64
C ARG A 52 -10.05 35.15 -16.51
N ARG A 53 -10.04 35.41 -17.82
CA ARG A 53 -10.04 34.47 -18.93
C ARG A 53 -8.77 33.60 -18.91
N GLY A 54 -8.88 32.39 -18.37
CA GLY A 54 -7.98 31.27 -18.61
C GLY A 54 -8.81 30.08 -19.10
N LYS A 55 -8.29 29.30 -20.04
CA LYS A 55 -8.91 28.06 -20.52
C LYS A 55 -9.35 27.23 -19.31
N ARG A 56 -10.67 27.08 -19.13
CA ARG A 56 -11.25 26.18 -18.14
C ARG A 56 -10.74 24.77 -18.44
N CYS A 57 -10.08 24.12 -17.50
CA CYS A 57 -10.31 22.68 -17.36
C CYS A 57 -11.82 22.53 -17.24
N PRO A 58 -12.48 21.65 -18.03
CA PRO A 58 -13.90 21.42 -17.86
C PRO A 58 -14.10 21.18 -16.38
N GLU A 59 -14.94 22.02 -15.78
CA GLU A 59 -15.50 21.78 -14.48
C GLU A 59 -15.81 20.28 -14.48
N LEU A 60 -15.17 19.51 -13.61
CA LEU A 60 -15.83 18.31 -13.12
C LEU A 60 -17.05 18.90 -12.44
N GLU A 61 -18.09 19.15 -13.24
CA GLU A 61 -19.45 19.16 -12.75
C GLU A 61 -19.44 17.93 -11.86
N ILE A 62 -19.71 18.12 -10.58
CA ILE A 62 -20.09 17.02 -9.70
C ILE A 62 -21.52 16.59 -10.16
N GLY A 63 -21.71 16.44 -11.48
CA GLY A 63 -22.82 15.84 -12.15
C GLY A 63 -22.53 14.35 -12.10
N ALA A 64 -23.35 13.64 -11.34
CA ALA A 64 -23.20 12.22 -11.05
C ALA A 64 -21.75 11.82 -10.76
N VAL A 65 -21.32 11.99 -9.49
CA VAL A 65 -20.14 11.27 -8.99
C VAL A 65 -20.32 9.81 -9.42
N GLU A 66 -19.40 9.31 -10.26
CA GLU A 66 -19.41 7.90 -10.63
C GLU A 66 -19.45 7.09 -9.33
N ALA A 67 -20.36 6.13 -9.20
CA ALA A 67 -20.59 5.42 -7.93
C ALA A 67 -19.30 4.73 -7.41
N ASP A 68 -18.34 4.49 -8.30
CA ASP A 68 -17.05 3.86 -8.06
C ASP A 68 -15.90 4.87 -7.90
N LEU A 69 -16.17 6.11 -7.49
CA LEU A 69 -15.17 7.16 -7.30
C LEU A 69 -15.12 7.66 -5.85
N THR A 70 -13.96 7.53 -5.22
CA THR A 70 -13.63 8.12 -3.93
C THR A 70 -12.83 9.41 -4.13
N VAL A 71 -13.38 10.53 -3.64
CA VAL A 71 -12.72 11.85 -3.68
C VAL A 71 -12.09 12.16 -2.32
N LEU A 72 -10.76 12.16 -2.26
CA LEU A 72 -10.00 12.53 -1.08
C LEU A 72 -10.00 14.05 -0.86
N ASN A 73 -9.92 14.50 0.38
CA ASN A 73 -9.83 15.92 0.74
C ASN A 73 -8.40 16.47 0.65
N ILE A 74 -7.70 16.17 -0.44
CA ILE A 74 -6.36 16.65 -0.75
C ILE A 74 -6.34 17.20 -2.17
N GLU A 75 -5.33 17.96 -2.53
CA GLU A 75 -5.09 18.28 -3.93
C GLU A 75 -4.72 17.02 -4.71
N GLU A 76 -5.32 16.78 -5.88
CA GLU A 76 -4.94 15.66 -6.74
C GLU A 76 -3.45 15.74 -7.10
N ASN A 77 -2.72 14.71 -6.72
CA ASN A 77 -1.29 14.62 -6.90
C ASN A 77 -0.87 13.15 -7.05
N MET A 78 0.34 12.93 -7.56
CA MET A 78 0.90 11.59 -7.74
C MET A 78 1.73 11.13 -6.53
N ASN A 79 2.48 12.04 -5.87
CA ASN A 79 3.55 11.67 -4.94
C ASN A 79 3.43 12.28 -3.53
N CYS A 80 2.46 13.15 -3.27
CA CYS A 80 2.40 14.03 -2.10
C CYS A 80 1.16 13.71 -1.24
N GLY A 81 1.21 12.58 -0.54
CA GLY A 81 0.19 12.20 0.46
C GLY A 81 -1.08 11.53 -0.09
N LYS A 82 -1.22 11.30 -1.40
CA LYS A 82 -2.40 10.62 -1.95
C LYS A 82 -2.63 9.23 -1.37
N SER A 83 -1.58 8.43 -1.24
CA SER A 83 -1.73 7.09 -0.66
C SER A 83 -1.94 7.12 0.84
N GLN A 84 -1.26 8.00 1.58
CA GLN A 84 -1.55 8.20 3.00
C GLN A 84 -3.03 8.55 3.19
N GLY A 85 -3.51 9.57 2.49
CA GLY A 85 -4.91 9.99 2.54
C GLY A 85 -5.89 8.91 2.07
N TRP A 86 -5.48 8.04 1.15
CA TRP A 86 -6.27 6.86 0.78
C TRP A 86 -6.36 5.86 1.94
N PHE A 87 -5.24 5.47 2.56
CA PHE A 87 -5.26 4.53 3.67
C PHE A 87 -6.03 5.08 4.87
N GLU A 88 -5.83 6.35 5.24
CA GLU A 88 -6.62 7.08 6.24
C GLU A 88 -8.12 7.00 5.95
N HIS A 89 -8.52 7.40 4.74
CA HIS A 89 -9.92 7.39 4.34
C HIS A 89 -10.50 5.97 4.36
N ALA A 90 -9.75 4.99 3.87
CA ALA A 90 -10.20 3.61 3.74
C ALA A 90 -10.37 2.92 5.10
N VAL A 91 -9.49 3.15 6.08
CA VAL A 91 -9.62 2.52 7.41
C VAL A 91 -10.87 3.01 8.14
N GLU A 92 -11.26 4.27 7.95
CA GLU A 92 -12.47 4.87 8.52
C GLU A 92 -13.73 4.43 7.79
N THR A 93 -13.70 4.47 6.45
CA THR A 93 -14.88 4.22 5.61
C THR A 93 -15.25 2.74 5.54
N TYR A 94 -14.26 1.85 5.64
CA TYR A 94 -14.41 0.42 5.40
C TYR A 94 -14.03 -0.43 6.63
N PRO A 95 -14.78 -0.33 7.74
CA PRO A 95 -14.41 -0.99 9.00
C PRO A 95 -14.39 -2.52 8.94
N SER A 96 -15.12 -3.12 7.99
CA SER A 96 -15.17 -4.57 7.78
C SER A 96 -14.07 -5.12 6.87
N ALA A 97 -13.26 -4.26 6.24
CA ALA A 97 -12.16 -4.72 5.40
C ALA A 97 -11.06 -5.36 6.27
N THR A 98 -10.54 -6.51 5.85
CA THR A 98 -9.39 -7.15 6.53
C THR A 98 -8.06 -6.58 6.02
N HIS A 99 -8.04 -6.17 4.75
CA HIS A 99 -6.87 -5.61 4.08
C HIS A 99 -7.30 -4.41 3.24
N ILE A 100 -6.40 -3.45 3.09
CA ILE A 100 -6.56 -2.27 2.24
C ILE A 100 -5.42 -2.27 1.25
N ALA A 101 -5.71 -2.03 -0.02
CA ALA A 101 -4.74 -2.06 -1.09
C ALA A 101 -4.73 -0.75 -1.87
N LYS A 102 -3.57 -0.42 -2.45
CA LYS A 102 -3.40 0.58 -3.48
C LYS A 102 -2.99 -0.11 -4.77
N MET A 103 -3.55 0.36 -5.88
CA MET A 103 -3.18 -0.10 -7.20
C MET A 103 -3.17 1.06 -8.19
N ASP A 104 -2.14 1.13 -9.03
CA ASP A 104 -2.06 2.11 -10.10
C ASP A 104 -3.04 1.75 -11.24
N MET A 105 -3.51 2.75 -11.97
CA MET A 105 -4.45 2.56 -13.08
C MET A 105 -3.82 1.88 -14.32
N ASP A 106 -2.51 1.73 -14.35
CA ASP A 106 -1.76 1.01 -15.39
C ASP A 106 -1.36 -0.41 -14.96
N ALA A 107 -1.86 -0.87 -13.81
CA ALA A 107 -1.69 -2.22 -13.31
C ALA A 107 -2.82 -3.17 -13.76
N PHE A 108 -2.52 -4.47 -13.76
CA PHE A 108 -3.50 -5.54 -13.89
C PHE A 108 -3.31 -6.55 -12.76
N VAL A 109 -4.39 -6.97 -12.13
CA VAL A 109 -4.37 -7.95 -11.03
C VAL A 109 -5.14 -9.22 -11.40
N ASP A 110 -4.53 -10.36 -11.13
CA ASP A 110 -5.21 -11.66 -11.08
C ASP A 110 -5.79 -11.82 -9.67
N VAL A 111 -7.10 -11.66 -9.54
CA VAL A 111 -7.77 -11.63 -8.23
C VAL A 111 -7.73 -13.00 -7.55
N SER A 112 -7.86 -14.09 -8.33
CA SER A 112 -7.79 -15.44 -7.77
C SER A 112 -6.41 -15.71 -7.16
N ARG A 113 -5.35 -15.36 -7.90
CA ARG A 113 -3.98 -15.49 -7.40
C ARG A 113 -3.72 -14.56 -6.22
N LEU A 114 -4.17 -13.31 -6.27
CA LEU A 114 -4.04 -12.37 -5.16
C LEU A 114 -4.68 -12.92 -3.88
N MET A 115 -5.92 -13.40 -3.96
CA MET A 115 -6.63 -13.93 -2.79
C MET A 115 -5.93 -15.16 -2.22
N SER A 116 -5.36 -16.02 -3.07
CA SER A 116 -4.57 -17.17 -2.60
C SER A 116 -3.33 -16.76 -1.79
N VAL A 117 -2.80 -15.56 -2.02
CA VAL A 117 -1.63 -15.02 -1.33
C VAL A 117 -2.05 -14.26 -0.06
N VAL A 118 -3.10 -13.44 -0.13
CA VAL A 118 -3.66 -12.73 1.03
C VAL A 118 -4.18 -13.71 2.09
N GLN A 119 -4.81 -14.82 1.68
CA GLN A 119 -5.31 -15.85 2.60
C GLN A 119 -4.21 -16.68 3.26
N LYS A 120 -2.98 -16.68 2.71
CA LYS A 120 -1.82 -17.35 3.33
C LYS A 120 -1.18 -16.53 4.43
N HIS A 121 -1.61 -15.27 4.62
CA HIS A 121 -1.22 -14.49 5.79
C HIS A 121 -1.44 -15.35 7.05
N SER A 122 -0.35 -15.56 7.78
CA SER A 122 -0.30 -16.43 8.94
C SER A 122 -1.13 -15.81 10.05
N SER A 123 -1.92 -16.62 10.76
CA SER A 123 -2.57 -16.19 12.00
C SER A 123 -1.58 -15.83 13.11
N GLU A 124 -0.27 -16.04 12.90
CA GLU A 124 0.77 -15.74 13.87
C GLU A 124 1.06 -14.24 13.99
N CYS A 125 0.84 -13.45 12.94
CA CYS A 125 1.02 -12.00 12.97
C CYS A 125 -0.28 -11.26 12.77
N ALA A 126 -0.53 -10.26 13.61
CA ALA A 126 -1.72 -9.41 13.51
C ALA A 126 -1.65 -8.40 12.35
N TYR A 127 -0.47 -8.28 11.71
CA TYR A 127 -0.16 -7.28 10.71
C TYR A 127 0.37 -7.96 9.44
N ALA A 128 0.00 -7.42 8.28
CA ALA A 128 0.51 -7.84 7.00
C ALA A 128 0.88 -6.63 6.15
N TYR A 129 1.97 -6.74 5.40
CA TYR A 129 2.36 -5.79 4.36
C TYR A 129 2.81 -6.57 3.14
N GLY A 130 2.11 -6.43 2.02
CA GLY A 130 2.34 -7.25 0.85
C GLY A 130 2.37 -6.47 -0.46
N GLY A 131 3.10 -7.00 -1.43
CA GLY A 131 3.29 -6.35 -2.72
C GLY A 131 4.48 -6.92 -3.47
N ARG A 132 4.94 -6.18 -4.49
CA ARG A 132 6.22 -6.48 -5.13
C ARG A 132 7.32 -5.80 -4.33
N VAL A 133 8.14 -6.60 -3.68
CA VAL A 133 9.27 -6.04 -2.93
C VAL A 133 10.30 -5.46 -3.89
N TRP A 134 10.83 -4.29 -3.56
CA TRP A 134 11.81 -3.63 -4.40
C TRP A 134 12.96 -3.03 -3.61
N HIS A 135 14.07 -2.87 -4.30
CA HIS A 135 15.20 -2.04 -3.91
C HIS A 135 15.53 -1.14 -5.10
N CYS A 136 15.77 0.14 -4.88
CA CYS A 136 16.23 1.04 -5.94
C CYS A 136 17.52 1.74 -5.56
N ALA A 137 18.27 2.16 -6.57
CA ALA A 137 19.57 2.82 -6.43
C ALA A 137 19.45 4.34 -6.23
N GLN A 138 18.24 4.85 -5.95
CA GLN A 138 18.03 6.30 -5.78
C GLN A 138 18.20 6.72 -4.32
N PRO A 139 18.52 8.01 -4.06
CA PRO A 139 18.62 8.56 -2.72
C PRO A 139 17.43 8.27 -1.81
N ILE A 140 16.24 8.25 -2.40
CA ILE A 140 14.94 8.05 -1.76
C ILE A 140 14.66 6.59 -1.38
N CYS A 141 15.51 5.68 -1.84
CA CYS A 141 15.32 4.25 -1.73
C CYS A 141 16.16 3.65 -0.60
N PRO A 142 15.86 2.40 -0.21
CA PRO A 142 16.82 1.60 0.52
C PRO A 142 18.19 1.60 -0.15
N PRO A 143 19.29 1.76 0.62
CA PRO A 143 20.62 1.55 0.08
C PRO A 143 20.73 0.20 -0.63
N MET A 144 21.32 0.15 -1.83
CA MET A 144 21.50 -1.13 -2.57
C MET A 144 22.23 -2.20 -1.75
N SER A 145 23.09 -1.76 -0.82
CA SER A 145 23.81 -2.59 0.13
C SER A 145 22.94 -3.31 1.16
N CYS A 146 21.65 -2.97 1.26
CA CYS A 146 20.70 -3.64 2.13
C CYS A 146 20.31 -5.03 1.63
N GLY A 147 20.66 -5.37 0.39
CA GLY A 147 20.27 -6.63 -0.24
C GLY A 147 18.78 -6.67 -0.56
N GLN A 148 18.34 -7.81 -1.09
CA GLN A 148 16.91 -8.10 -1.16
C GLN A 148 16.44 -8.50 0.24
N PRO A 149 15.24 -8.08 0.65
CA PRO A 149 14.72 -8.40 1.98
C PRO A 149 14.25 -9.85 2.16
N LEU A 150 14.76 -10.75 1.33
CA LEU A 150 14.34 -12.15 1.30
C LEU A 150 14.82 -12.94 2.54
N THR A 151 15.74 -12.40 3.34
CA THR A 151 16.45 -13.23 4.33
C THR A 151 16.75 -12.63 5.71
N THR A 152 16.58 -11.33 5.98
CA THR A 152 17.14 -10.77 7.22
C THR A 152 16.38 -9.58 7.82
N ASP A 153 16.19 -9.67 9.12
CA ASP A 153 15.80 -8.64 10.09
C ASP A 153 16.08 -7.18 9.67
N TYR A 154 15.01 -6.44 9.39
CA TYR A 154 15.04 -5.01 9.06
C TYR A 154 15.30 -4.07 10.26
N ARG A 155 15.51 -4.60 11.46
CA ARG A 155 15.97 -3.84 12.63
C ARG A 155 17.47 -3.61 12.62
N GLY A 156 18.21 -4.31 11.77
CA GLY A 156 19.66 -4.13 11.63
C GLY A 156 20.04 -2.66 11.37
N GLU A 157 20.80 -2.07 12.29
CA GLU A 157 21.43 -0.78 12.07
C GLU A 157 22.41 -0.87 10.89
N TYR A 158 22.07 -0.24 9.77
CA TYR A 158 23.03 -0.09 8.67
C TYR A 158 23.85 1.17 8.88
N GLN A 159 25.19 1.03 8.86
CA GLN A 159 26.14 2.14 8.98
C GLN A 159 26.47 2.80 7.63
N GLY A 160 25.49 2.88 6.72
CA GLY A 160 25.63 3.55 5.43
C GLY A 160 25.38 5.05 5.49
N LYS A 161 26.05 5.80 4.63
CA LYS A 161 25.72 7.22 4.38
C LYS A 161 24.47 7.27 3.51
N SER A 162 23.30 7.37 4.13
CA SER A 162 22.08 7.79 3.45
C SER A 162 22.21 9.28 3.07
N PRO A 163 21.72 9.71 1.89
CA PRO A 163 21.61 11.12 1.53
C PRO A 163 20.53 11.87 2.33
N TRP A 164 19.66 11.14 3.03
CA TRP A 164 18.75 11.73 4.01
C TRP A 164 19.53 12.22 5.24
N PRO A 165 19.12 13.33 5.87
CA PRO A 165 19.85 13.96 6.99
C PRO A 165 20.01 13.08 8.25
N LYS A 166 19.50 11.84 8.24
CA LYS A 166 19.69 10.83 9.29
C LYS A 166 20.01 9.48 8.63
N LYS A 167 20.89 8.70 9.27
CA LYS A 167 21.19 7.32 8.87
C LYS A 167 19.90 6.49 8.90
N ILE A 168 19.22 6.33 7.77
CA ILE A 168 18.08 5.42 7.70
C ILE A 168 18.66 3.99 7.67
N PRO A 169 18.38 3.15 8.69
CA PRO A 169 18.83 1.76 8.68
C PRO A 169 18.20 1.00 7.53
N CYS A 170 18.81 -0.11 7.11
CA CYS A 170 18.34 -0.88 5.95
C CYS A 170 16.86 -1.21 6.01
N TRP A 171 16.13 -0.86 4.97
CA TRP A 171 14.69 -1.01 4.88
C TRP A 171 14.31 -1.55 3.50
N ALA A 172 13.06 -1.93 3.30
CA ALA A 172 12.53 -2.14 1.97
C ALA A 172 11.08 -1.68 1.93
N TYR A 173 10.55 -1.63 0.72
CA TYR A 173 9.18 -1.23 0.50
C TYR A 173 8.56 -2.04 -0.62
N MET A 174 7.24 -2.00 -0.66
CA MET A 174 6.48 -2.56 -1.78
C MET A 174 6.40 -1.48 -2.85
N GLN A 175 7.11 -1.69 -3.96
CA GLN A 175 7.12 -0.72 -5.05
C GLN A 175 5.98 -0.98 -6.02
N GLY A 176 5.43 0.13 -6.49
CA GLY A 176 4.94 0.27 -7.85
C GLY A 176 3.44 0.12 -7.90
N SER A 177 3.04 -0.70 -8.85
CA SER A 177 1.68 -0.72 -9.36
C SER A 177 0.67 -1.34 -8.40
N PHE A 178 1.10 -2.07 -7.37
CA PHE A 178 0.21 -2.70 -6.39
C PHE A 178 0.91 -3.02 -5.06
N TYR A 179 0.28 -2.65 -3.95
CA TYR A 179 0.61 -3.16 -2.61
C TYR A 179 -0.61 -3.11 -1.68
N PHE A 180 -0.55 -3.85 -0.57
CA PHE A 180 -1.60 -3.90 0.42
C PHE A 180 -1.05 -3.95 1.85
N MET A 181 -1.88 -3.53 2.79
CA MET A 181 -1.65 -3.62 4.23
C MET A 181 -2.83 -4.35 4.87
N SER A 182 -2.61 -5.10 5.95
CA SER A 182 -3.73 -5.44 6.83
C SER A 182 -4.37 -4.15 7.33
N ARG A 183 -5.68 -4.18 7.59
CA ARG A 183 -6.39 -2.98 8.08
C ARG A 183 -5.79 -2.49 9.40
N THR A 184 -5.38 -3.40 10.28
CA THR A 184 -4.67 -3.10 11.52
C THR A 184 -3.38 -2.33 11.27
N LEU A 185 -2.55 -2.77 10.31
CA LEU A 185 -1.32 -2.06 9.97
C LEU A 185 -1.62 -0.68 9.38
N ALA A 186 -2.58 -0.60 8.45
CA ALA A 186 -2.99 0.66 7.84
C ALA A 186 -3.45 1.69 8.89
N ILE A 187 -4.21 1.27 9.92
CA ILE A 187 -4.61 2.13 11.03
C ILE A 187 -3.41 2.70 11.76
N GLU A 188 -2.40 1.89 12.01
CA GLU A 188 -1.25 2.32 12.78
C GLU A 188 -0.30 3.21 11.97
N VAL A 189 -0.04 2.89 10.70
CA VAL A 189 0.95 3.63 9.90
C VAL A 189 0.42 4.92 9.31
N ALA A 190 -0.91 5.01 9.09
CA ALA A 190 -1.55 6.16 8.48
C ALA A 190 -2.26 7.05 9.52
N ARG A 191 -2.04 6.85 10.83
CA ARG A 191 -2.66 7.69 11.86
C ARG A 191 -2.08 9.12 11.84
N PRO A 192 -2.88 10.15 12.15
CA PRO A 192 -2.38 11.52 12.28
C PRO A 192 -1.26 11.64 13.32
N ASN A 193 -0.26 12.49 13.06
CA ASN A 193 0.95 12.66 13.86
C ASN A 193 1.87 11.42 13.95
N GLU A 194 1.68 10.44 13.09
CA GLU A 194 2.67 9.38 12.90
C GLU A 194 3.71 9.79 11.84
N TRP A 195 4.74 8.95 11.68
CA TRP A 195 5.84 9.23 10.75
C TRP A 195 5.35 9.54 9.32
N TRP A 196 4.35 8.82 8.83
CA TRP A 196 3.82 9.03 7.47
C TRP A 196 3.17 10.42 7.34
N ASP A 197 2.46 10.89 8.36
CA ASP A 197 1.84 12.22 8.34
C ASP A 197 2.88 13.33 8.36
N GLU A 198 3.91 13.19 9.19
CA GLU A 198 4.98 14.16 9.31
C GLU A 198 5.88 14.27 8.07
N HIS A 199 6.09 13.17 7.34
CA HIS A 199 7.11 13.07 6.28
C HIS A 199 6.53 12.69 4.90
N GLY A 200 5.28 12.24 4.82
CA GLY A 200 4.64 11.77 3.59
C GLY A 200 4.38 12.87 2.57
N SER A 201 4.41 14.13 3.03
CA SER A 201 4.27 15.32 2.19
C SER A 201 5.57 15.79 1.55
N ASP A 202 6.72 15.20 1.90
CA ASP A 202 8.03 15.56 1.32
C ASP A 202 8.16 15.17 -0.18
N CYS A 203 7.13 14.54 -0.76
CA CYS A 203 6.94 14.29 -2.20
C CYS A 203 8.00 13.40 -2.89
N GLU A 204 8.82 12.66 -2.15
CA GLU A 204 10.01 12.02 -2.73
C GLU A 204 9.74 10.68 -3.44
N ALA A 205 8.70 9.92 -3.08
CA ALA A 205 8.02 8.90 -3.89
C ALA A 205 6.98 8.22 -3.00
N GLU A 206 5.73 8.12 -3.47
CA GLU A 206 4.60 7.63 -2.67
C GLU A 206 4.84 6.23 -2.08
N ASP A 207 5.28 5.28 -2.90
CA ASP A 207 5.57 3.91 -2.45
C ASP A 207 6.71 3.84 -1.43
N ALA A 208 7.74 4.68 -1.62
CA ALA A 208 8.89 4.76 -0.73
C ALA A 208 8.48 5.36 0.63
N ALA A 209 7.63 6.40 0.62
CA ALA A 209 7.08 6.97 1.85
C ALA A 209 6.21 5.96 2.61
N ALA A 210 5.36 5.20 1.91
CA ALA A 210 4.56 4.13 2.51
C ALA A 210 5.43 3.06 3.17
N GLY A 211 6.46 2.58 2.48
CA GLY A 211 7.38 1.60 3.04
C GLY A 211 8.21 2.15 4.20
N ALA A 212 8.67 3.40 4.11
CA ALA A 212 9.40 4.05 5.19
C ALA A 212 8.54 4.20 6.45
N ALA A 213 7.25 4.55 6.30
CA ALA A 213 6.28 4.62 7.38
C ALA A 213 6.07 3.26 8.04
N VAL A 214 5.80 2.22 7.25
CA VAL A 214 5.68 0.84 7.75
C VAL A 214 6.95 0.47 8.52
N MET A 215 8.12 0.74 7.96
CA MET A 215 9.40 0.38 8.56
C MET A 215 9.73 1.18 9.82
N HIS A 216 9.32 2.43 9.90
CA HIS A 216 9.44 3.22 11.12
C HIS A 216 8.56 2.66 12.23
N TRP A 217 7.28 2.39 11.94
CA TRP A 217 6.35 1.78 12.89
C TRP A 217 6.85 0.41 13.38
N THR A 218 7.28 -0.43 12.46
CA THR A 218 7.90 -1.75 12.66
C THR A 218 9.07 -1.71 13.67
N ARG A 219 9.93 -0.69 13.60
CA ARG A 219 11.08 -0.55 14.51
C ARG A 219 10.69 -0.05 15.89
N SER A 220 9.68 0.81 15.95
CA SER A 220 9.17 1.39 17.19
C SER A 220 8.28 0.42 17.97
N ASN A 221 7.79 -0.64 17.35
CA ASN A 221 6.87 -1.61 17.94
C ASN A 221 7.46 -3.03 17.98
N THR A 222 7.07 -3.82 18.97
CA THR A 222 7.52 -5.22 19.14
C THR A 222 6.60 -6.25 18.46
N ASP A 223 5.61 -5.79 17.72
CA ASP A 223 4.67 -6.64 17.02
C ASP A 223 5.28 -7.21 15.74
N CYS A 224 4.83 -8.40 15.33
CA CYS A 224 5.30 -9.03 14.10
C CYS A 224 4.44 -8.64 12.89
N ILE A 225 5.05 -8.61 11.71
CA ILE A 225 4.41 -8.27 10.44
C ILE A 225 4.74 -9.35 9.43
N ASP A 226 3.73 -9.89 8.77
CA ASP A 226 3.92 -10.74 7.61
C ASP A 226 4.25 -9.90 6.38
N VAL A 227 5.45 -10.09 5.83
CA VAL A 227 5.88 -9.47 4.57
C VAL A 227 5.58 -10.42 3.42
N VAL A 228 4.63 -10.04 2.56
CA VAL A 228 4.10 -10.93 1.53
C VAL A 228 4.60 -10.51 0.15
N ASN A 229 5.54 -11.27 -0.44
CA ASN A 229 6.02 -11.00 -1.79
C ASN A 229 5.12 -11.68 -2.83
N LEU A 230 4.47 -10.89 -3.67
CA LEU A 230 3.55 -11.38 -4.71
C LEU A 230 4.21 -12.23 -5.80
N LEU A 231 5.54 -12.26 -5.85
CA LEU A 231 6.30 -13.16 -6.73
C LEU A 231 6.35 -14.63 -6.24
N GLY A 232 5.72 -14.95 -5.12
CA GLY A 232 5.49 -16.33 -4.66
C GLY A 232 6.28 -16.75 -3.42
N GLU A 233 6.89 -15.80 -2.70
CA GLU A 233 7.62 -16.07 -1.46
C GLU A 233 6.94 -15.30 -0.32
N GLN A 234 6.59 -15.99 0.77
CA GLN A 234 6.11 -15.36 2.00
C GLN A 234 7.28 -15.24 2.97
N VAL A 235 7.46 -14.07 3.55
CA VAL A 235 8.51 -13.80 4.54
C VAL A 235 7.83 -13.29 5.81
N VAL A 236 7.83 -14.09 6.88
CA VAL A 236 7.30 -13.64 8.18
C VAL A 236 8.37 -12.80 8.87
N TRP A 237 8.04 -11.59 9.30
CA TRP A 237 8.97 -10.74 10.04
C TRP A 237 8.53 -10.60 11.50
N HIS A 238 9.45 -10.86 12.43
CA HIS A 238 9.25 -10.63 13.84
C HIS A 238 10.07 -9.43 14.29
N ALA A 239 9.42 -8.50 14.97
CA ALA A 239 10.12 -7.44 15.68
C ALA A 239 11.04 -7.99 16.77
N ASP A 240 10.63 -9.04 17.48
CA ASP A 240 11.44 -9.55 18.58
C ASP A 240 12.67 -10.33 18.08
N THR A 241 13.85 -9.72 18.18
CA THR A 241 15.14 -10.33 17.85
C THR A 241 15.57 -11.43 18.83
N SER A 242 14.83 -11.64 19.92
CA SER A 242 15.14 -12.69 20.90
C SER A 242 14.81 -14.11 20.37
N ARG A 243 13.91 -14.23 19.39
CA ARG A 243 13.63 -15.48 18.68
C ARG A 243 14.53 -15.60 17.46
N ARG A 244 15.59 -16.40 17.58
CA ARG A 244 16.46 -16.73 16.44
C ARG A 244 15.66 -17.49 15.39
N TRP A 245 15.73 -17.04 14.13
CA TRP A 245 15.18 -17.67 12.92
C TRP A 245 15.53 -19.17 12.74
N GLY A 246 16.54 -19.68 13.47
CA GLY A 246 16.98 -21.08 13.41
C GLY A 246 16.00 -22.10 14.00
N GLU A 247 14.92 -21.69 14.67
CA GLU A 247 13.97 -22.63 15.30
C GLU A 247 12.68 -22.87 14.48
N LEU A 248 12.40 -22.10 13.42
CA LEU A 248 11.10 -22.12 12.73
C LEU A 248 11.08 -22.64 11.27
N SER A 249 12.17 -23.22 10.74
CA SER A 249 12.19 -23.63 9.31
C SER A 249 12.86 -24.97 9.00
N SER A 250 12.40 -26.07 9.62
CA SER A 250 12.70 -27.44 9.12
C SER A 250 11.50 -28.17 8.48
N GLY A 251 10.37 -27.49 8.28
CA GLY A 251 9.13 -28.10 7.74
C GLY A 251 8.97 -28.09 6.22
N GLY A 252 9.76 -27.33 5.46
CA GLY A 252 9.46 -27.01 4.05
C GLY A 252 10.28 -27.70 2.97
N GLU A 253 11.31 -28.49 3.30
CA GLU A 253 12.30 -28.94 2.31
C GLU A 253 11.97 -30.24 1.55
N ARG A 254 10.75 -30.79 1.64
CA ARG A 254 10.41 -32.10 1.02
C ARG A 254 9.61 -32.09 -0.29
N GLU A 255 9.45 -30.94 -0.96
CA GLU A 255 8.66 -30.88 -2.21
C GLU A 255 9.45 -30.52 -3.48
N ARG A 256 10.80 -30.59 -3.46
CA ARG A 256 11.64 -30.32 -4.66
C ARG A 256 12.15 -31.56 -5.41
N GLU A 257 11.78 -32.79 -5.03
CA GLU A 257 12.29 -34.02 -5.69
C GLU A 257 11.23 -34.85 -6.46
N ARG A 258 10.10 -34.28 -6.89
CA ARG A 258 9.06 -35.04 -7.65
C ARG A 258 8.83 -34.64 -9.10
N CYS A 259 9.76 -33.91 -9.70
CA CYS A 259 9.80 -33.69 -11.15
C CYS A 259 11.22 -33.89 -11.67
N ALA A 260 11.65 -35.14 -11.75
CA ALA A 260 12.78 -35.60 -12.57
C ALA A 260 12.40 -36.95 -13.20
#